data_AF-A0A526UZY3-F1
#
_entry.id   AF-A0A526UZY3-F1
#
_cell.length_a   1.000
_cell.length_b   1.000
_cell.length_c   1.000
_cell.angle_alpha   90.00
_cell.angle_beta   90.00
_cell.angle_gamma   90.00
#
_symmetry.space_group_name_H-M   'P 1'
#
loop_
_entity.id
_entity.type
_entity.pdbx_description
1 polymer ?
#
loop_
_entity_poly.entity_id
_entity_poly.type
_entity_poly.pdbx_seq_one_letter_code
_entity_poly.pdbx_strand_id
1 'polypeptide(L)'
;VLQSARAFGGNVATALAAVARLGGSAGFVGWLGSAADDAVLCDLVASGVETAFAPRHPHARPVRSRITVGSDGERFIAYDDEAMLGTAPDFPDEVLS
;
A
#
# COMPACT_ATOMS: atom_id res chain seq x y z
N VAL A 1 -8.71 -19.89 15.76
CA VAL A 1 -7.64 -19.40 14.85
C VAL A 1 -6.44 -20.30 15.05
N LEU A 2 -6.01 -21.04 14.03
CA LEU A 2 -4.89 -21.99 14.12
C LEU A 2 -3.53 -21.27 13.97
N GLN A 3 -3.48 -20.20 13.18
CA GLN A 3 -2.32 -19.33 13.00
C GLN A 3 -2.79 -17.90 12.71
N SER A 4 -2.00 -16.91 13.10
CA SER A 4 -2.18 -15.51 12.69
C SER A 4 -0.86 -14.94 12.17
N ALA A 5 -0.95 -14.07 11.18
CA ALA A 5 0.19 -13.33 10.63
C ALA A 5 -0.28 -11.92 10.22
N ARG A 6 0.68 -11.00 10.04
CA ARG A 6 0.45 -9.69 9.45
C ARG A 6 1.36 -9.54 8.23
N ALA A 7 0.82 -8.94 7.19
CA ALA A 7 1.55 -8.63 5.98
C ALA A 7 1.00 -7.33 5.39
N PHE A 8 1.85 -6.62 4.65
CA PHE A 8 1.39 -5.58 3.74
C PHE A 8 0.79 -6.22 2.48
N GLY A 9 -0.12 -5.50 1.84
CA GLY A 9 -0.88 -6.01 0.71
C GLY A 9 -1.66 -4.91 0.02
N GLY A 10 -2.81 -5.26 -0.56
CA GLY A 10 -3.57 -4.39 -1.44
C GLY A 10 -3.10 -4.55 -2.89
N ASN A 11 -4.07 -4.51 -3.82
CA ASN A 11 -3.82 -4.86 -5.23
C ASN A 11 -2.72 -3.99 -5.84
N VAL A 12 -2.76 -2.68 -5.60
CA VAL A 12 -1.80 -1.71 -6.15
C VAL A 12 -0.40 -1.96 -5.59
N ALA A 13 -0.22 -1.94 -4.26
CA ALA A 13 1.10 -2.14 -3.64
C ALA A 13 1.70 -3.50 -4.03
N THR A 14 0.89 -4.55 -4.09
CA THR A 14 1.33 -5.89 -4.52
C THR A 14 1.81 -5.89 -5.98
N ALA A 15 1.08 -5.23 -6.88
CA ALA A 15 1.47 -5.12 -8.28
C ALA A 15 2.77 -4.33 -8.47
N LEU A 16 2.91 -3.18 -7.78
CA LEU A 16 4.12 -2.35 -7.86
C LEU A 16 5.34 -3.11 -7.33
N ALA A 17 5.20 -3.78 -6.19
CA ALA A 17 6.27 -4.61 -5.62
C ALA A 17 6.64 -5.79 -6.54
N ALA A 18 5.66 -6.37 -7.26
CA ALA A 18 5.94 -7.40 -8.25
C ALA A 18 6.74 -6.85 -9.44
N VAL A 19 6.35 -5.68 -9.97
CA VAL A 19 7.09 -5.01 -11.06
C VAL A 19 8.53 -4.74 -10.64
N ALA A 20 8.74 -4.14 -9.47
CA ALA A 20 10.08 -3.83 -8.96
C ALA A 20 10.93 -5.10 -8.78
N ARG A 21 10.35 -6.18 -8.22
CA ARG A 21 11.05 -7.47 -8.03
C ARG A 21 11.41 -8.17 -9.33
N LEU A 22 10.66 -7.94 -10.40
CA LEU A 22 10.95 -8.47 -11.73
C LEU A 22 11.96 -7.60 -12.51
N GLY A 23 12.53 -6.58 -11.89
CA GLY A 23 13.52 -5.68 -12.49
C GLY A 23 12.93 -4.49 -13.25
N GLY A 24 11.62 -4.26 -13.15
CA GLY A 24 10.97 -3.07 -13.66
C GLY A 24 11.11 -1.88 -12.70
N SER A 25 10.61 -0.72 -13.14
CA SER A 25 10.44 0.47 -12.29
C SER A 25 8.96 0.77 -12.12
N ALA A 26 8.56 1.09 -10.89
CA ALA A 26 7.18 1.40 -10.55
C ALA A 26 7.12 2.42 -9.42
N GLY A 27 6.23 3.41 -9.55
CA GLY A 27 5.98 4.42 -8.53
C GLY A 27 4.62 4.24 -7.87
N PHE A 28 4.56 4.51 -6.56
CA PHE A 28 3.30 4.57 -5.83
C PHE A 28 2.76 6.01 -5.82
N VAL A 29 1.53 6.17 -6.32
CA VAL A 29 0.78 7.43 -6.24
C VAL A 29 -0.46 7.20 -5.39
N GLY A 30 -0.37 7.62 -4.14
CA GLY A 30 -1.43 7.55 -3.14
C GLY A 30 -0.97 8.14 -1.81
N TRP A 31 -1.91 8.42 -0.92
CA TRP A 31 -1.59 9.02 0.38
C TRP A 31 -0.72 8.12 1.25
N LEU A 32 0.39 8.66 1.76
CA LEU A 32 1.24 8.03 2.77
C LEU A 32 1.28 8.88 4.05
N GLY A 33 1.52 8.22 5.18
CA GLY A 33 1.76 8.92 6.44
C GLY A 33 2.99 9.82 6.34
N SER A 34 2.96 10.93 7.09
CA SER A 34 4.09 11.87 7.18
C SER A 34 5.10 11.52 8.29
N ALA A 35 4.84 10.47 9.07
CA ALA A 35 5.75 10.01 10.12
C ALA A 35 6.99 9.34 9.50
N ALA A 36 8.15 9.54 10.12
CA ALA A 36 9.41 8.98 9.63
C ALA A 36 9.44 7.43 9.67
N ASP A 37 8.65 6.85 10.56
CA ASP A 37 8.48 5.41 10.77
C ASP A 37 7.17 4.87 10.19
N ASP A 38 6.60 5.54 9.18
CA ASP A 38 5.42 5.04 8.46
C ASP A 38 5.71 3.66 7.84
N ALA A 39 5.07 2.64 8.39
CA ALA A 39 5.41 1.26 8.05
C ALA A 39 5.05 0.89 6.60
N VAL A 40 4.05 1.55 6.00
CA VAL A 40 3.65 1.33 4.60
C VAL A 40 4.71 1.91 3.67
N LEU A 41 5.18 3.13 3.96
CA LEU A 41 6.31 3.72 3.26
C LEU A 41 7.53 2.80 3.32
N CYS A 42 7.90 2.34 4.52
CA CYS A 42 9.06 1.46 4.68
C CYS A 42 8.93 0.18 3.86
N ASP A 43 7.75 -0.44 3.80
CA ASP A 43 7.51 -1.66 3.02
C ASP A 43 7.60 -1.43 1.50
N LEU A 44 7.04 -0.32 1.01
CA LEU A 44 7.14 0.07 -0.40
C LEU A 44 8.59 0.32 -0.82
N VAL A 45 9.33 1.09 -0.03
CA VAL A 45 10.76 1.39 -0.27
C VAL A 45 11.59 0.10 -0.21
N ALA A 46 11.37 -0.76 0.78
CA ALA A 46 12.05 -2.05 0.89
C ALA A 46 11.72 -3.00 -0.28
N SER A 47 10.54 -2.83 -0.90
CA SER A 47 10.13 -3.55 -2.10
C SER A 47 10.67 -2.96 -3.40
N GLY A 48 11.42 -1.85 -3.36
CA GLY A 48 11.98 -1.17 -4.52
C GLY A 48 10.99 -0.28 -5.28
N VAL A 49 9.88 0.10 -4.65
CA VAL A 49 8.87 0.99 -5.25
C VAL A 49 9.26 2.44 -5.00
N GLU A 50 9.20 3.28 -6.05
CA GLU A 50 9.42 4.72 -5.94
C GLU A 50 8.27 5.39 -5.18
N THR A 51 8.59 6.26 -4.22
CA THR A 51 7.62 6.92 -3.33
C THR A 51 7.84 8.42 -3.18
N ALA A 52 8.81 9.00 -3.90
CA ALA A 52 9.13 10.42 -3.85
C ALA A 52 7.94 11.30 -4.26
N PHE A 53 7.10 10.82 -5.18
CA PHE A 53 5.93 11.54 -5.64
C PHE A 53 4.70 11.32 -4.74
N ALA A 54 4.69 10.29 -3.88
CA ALA A 54 3.54 9.99 -3.05
C ALA A 54 3.27 11.12 -2.03
N PRO A 55 2.09 11.75 -2.04
CA PRO A 55 1.78 12.84 -1.13
C PRO A 55 1.73 12.37 0.32
N ARG A 56 2.15 13.24 1.25
CA ARG A 56 2.27 12.94 2.67
C ARG A 56 1.24 13.68 3.50
N HIS A 57 0.58 12.98 4.41
CA HIS A 57 -0.39 13.61 5.31
C HIS A 57 -0.36 12.99 6.72
N PRO A 58 -0.41 13.80 7.81
CA PRO A 58 -0.38 13.30 9.18
C PRO A 58 -1.53 12.35 9.53
N HIS A 59 -2.67 12.50 8.86
CA HIS A 59 -3.86 11.66 9.04
C HIS A 59 -4.00 10.54 8.01
N ALA A 60 -3.08 10.41 7.04
CA ALA A 60 -3.09 9.27 6.14
C ALA A 60 -2.79 7.99 6.94
N ARG A 61 -3.61 6.96 6.70
CA ARG A 61 -3.51 5.64 7.32
C ARG A 61 -3.82 4.59 6.23
N PRO A 62 -3.18 3.42 6.25
CA PRO A 62 -3.55 2.35 5.34
C PRO A 62 -4.94 1.81 5.68
N VAL A 63 -5.68 1.40 4.63
CA VAL A 63 -6.82 0.48 4.76
C VAL A 63 -6.36 -0.77 5.51
N ARG A 64 -7.12 -1.17 6.54
CA ARG A 64 -6.80 -2.38 7.33
C ARG A 64 -7.79 -3.48 7.00
N SER A 65 -7.27 -4.57 6.45
CA SER A 65 -8.06 -5.76 6.19
C SER A 65 -7.90 -6.82 7.29
N ARG A 66 -8.98 -7.54 7.56
CA ARG A 66 -8.98 -8.80 8.29
C ARG A 66 -9.35 -9.91 7.32
N ILE A 67 -8.38 -10.78 7.07
CA ILE A 67 -8.52 -11.91 6.16
C ILE A 67 -8.65 -13.18 7.00
N THR A 68 -9.77 -13.89 6.85
CA THR A 68 -9.95 -15.23 7.42
C THR A 68 -9.80 -16.23 6.29
N VAL A 69 -8.98 -17.25 6.51
CA VAL A 69 -8.75 -18.33 5.55
C VAL A 69 -9.27 -19.63 6.15
N GLY A 70 -10.18 -20.30 5.44
CA GLY A 70 -10.72 -21.61 5.81
C GLY A 70 -9.69 -22.72 5.62
N SER A 71 -9.95 -23.89 6.20
CA SER A 71 -9.09 -25.08 6.02
C SER A 71 -9.09 -25.59 4.57
N ASP A 72 -10.10 -25.22 3.79
CA ASP A 72 -10.23 -25.46 2.35
C ASP A 72 -9.44 -24.44 1.49
N GLY A 73 -8.88 -23.40 2.12
CA GLY A 73 -8.15 -22.32 1.43
C GLY A 73 -9.04 -21.17 0.95
N GLU A 74 -10.36 -21.25 1.11
CA GLU A 74 -11.28 -20.16 0.82
C GLU A 74 -11.03 -18.98 1.75
N ARG A 75 -11.27 -17.76 1.25
CA ARG A 75 -10.93 -16.53 1.99
C ARG A 75 -12.10 -15.59 2.06
N PHE A 76 -12.31 -15.05 3.26
CA PHE A 76 -13.17 -13.91 3.50
C PHE A 76 -12.33 -12.70 3.87
N ILE A 77 -12.54 -11.59 3.17
CA ILE A 77 -11.82 -10.32 3.38
C ILE A 77 -12.83 -9.29 3.84
N ALA A 78 -12.71 -8.86 5.09
CA ALA A 78 -13.34 -7.65 5.58
C ALA A 78 -12.28 -6.55 5.69
N TYR A 79 -12.64 -5.30 5.45
CA TYR A 79 -11.73 -4.17 5.60
C TYR A 79 -12.47 -2.93 6.07
N ASP A 80 -11.71 -2.04 6.68
CA ASP A 80 -12.12 -0.69 7.06
C ASP A 80 -11.51 0.30 6.05
N ASP A 81 -12.37 1.04 5.36
CA ASP A 81 -12.03 2.02 4.35
C ASP A 81 -12.13 3.47 4.83
N GLU A 82 -12.18 3.71 6.15
CA GLU A 82 -11.95 5.02 6.77
C GLU A 82 -10.48 5.46 6.60
N ALA A 83 -10.06 5.64 5.34
CA ALA A 83 -8.74 6.04 4.91
C ALA A 83 -8.85 7.14 3.85
N MET A 84 -7.78 7.92 3.70
CA MET A 84 -7.69 8.88 2.61
C MET A 84 -7.51 8.13 1.29
N LEU A 85 -8.55 8.11 0.45
CA LEU A 85 -8.55 7.43 -0.83
C LEU A 85 -7.99 8.33 -1.94
N GLY A 86 -7.39 7.72 -2.96
CA GLY A 86 -6.79 8.42 -4.10
C GLY A 86 -5.46 9.09 -3.74
N THR A 87 -5.24 10.28 -4.30
CA THR A 87 -4.01 11.08 -4.16
C THR A 87 -4.38 12.55 -3.86
N ALA A 88 -3.37 13.42 -3.78
CA ALA A 88 -3.55 14.85 -3.59
C ALA A 88 -4.38 15.48 -4.73
N PRO A 89 -5.36 16.36 -4.46
CA PRO A 89 -6.15 17.00 -5.51
C PRO A 89 -5.32 17.86 -6.47
N ASP A 90 -4.17 18.34 -6.01
CA ASP A 90 -3.19 19.15 -6.72
C ASP A 90 -1.98 18.33 -7.18
N PHE A 91 -2.12 17.01 -7.29
CA PHE A 91 -1.06 16.14 -7.78
C PHE A 91 -0.68 16.54 -9.23
N PRO A 92 0.59 16.85 -9.51
CA PRO A 92 1.00 17.40 -10.79
C PRO A 92 0.93 16.36 -11.92
N ASP A 93 0.29 16.74 -13.03
CA ASP A 93 0.13 15.90 -14.21
C ASP A 93 1.48 15.49 -14.84
N GLU A 94 2.52 16.31 -14.69
CA GLU A 94 3.85 16.00 -15.24
C GLU A 94 4.49 14.75 -14.62
N VAL A 95 4.00 14.31 -13.44
CA VAL A 95 4.46 13.05 -12.84
C VAL A 95 3.87 11.83 -13.55
N LEU A 96 2.79 11.99 -14.31
CA LEU A 96 2.11 10.93 -15.04
C LEU A 96 2.50 10.84 -16.52
N SER A 97 3.25 11.81 -17.05
CA SER A 97 3.71 11.88 -18.44
C SER A 97 5.05 11.18 -18.67
#